data_AF-A0AA35QQ37-F1
#
_entry.id   AF-A0AA35QQ37-F1
#
_cell.length_a   1.000
_cell.length_b   1.000
_cell.length_c   1.000
_cell.angle_alpha   90.00
_cell.angle_beta   90.00
_cell.angle_gamma   90.00
#
_symmetry.space_group_name_H-M   'P 1'
#
loop_
_entity.id
_entity.type
_entity.pdbx_description
1 polymer ?
#
loop_
_entity_poly.entity_id
_entity_poly.type
_entity_poly.pdbx_seq_one_letter_code
_entity_poly.pdbx_strand_id
1 'polypeptide(L)'
;MELLQSLLLALIGVIGIPSLSLLSWAIYYDLSRSEIPPGFDSPLKLRGLHCLAIMAFTAGKCLELLGVCRQVAVIRFLQSFWNPRADPSLSSKDLHFDGVPVRVYQSKTPSAGPRKGFVFFHGGAGTVGSIAFYEDVCSKIAKETDSVVVSVG
;
A
#
# COMPACT_ATOMS: atom_id res chain seq x y z
N MET A 1 -30.07 -26.98 -24.48
CA MET A 1 -29.22 -25.82 -24.13
C MET A 1 -29.80 -25.04 -22.96
N GLU A 2 -31.11 -24.78 -22.94
CA GLU A 2 -31.84 -24.12 -21.84
C GLU A 2 -31.56 -24.69 -20.43
N LEU A 3 -31.65 -26.01 -20.23
CA LEU A 3 -31.44 -26.64 -18.92
C LEU A 3 -30.02 -26.42 -18.37
N LEU A 4 -29.00 -26.49 -19.23
CA LEU A 4 -27.61 -26.25 -18.84
C LEU A 4 -27.39 -24.78 -18.45
N GLN A 5 -28.02 -23.85 -19.18
CA GLN A 5 -27.98 -22.42 -18.86
C GLN A 5 -28.68 -22.12 -17.53
N SER A 6 -29.86 -22.70 -17.30
CA SER A 6 -30.59 -22.55 -16.02
C SER A 6 -29.78 -23.12 -14.84
N LEU A 7 -29.15 -24.27 -15.00
CA LEU A 7 -28.30 -24.88 -13.98
C LEU A 7 -27.05 -24.03 -13.69
N LEU A 8 -26.42 -23.48 -14.73
CA LEU A 8 -25.26 -22.59 -14.57
C LEU A 8 -25.64 -21.30 -13.83
N LEU A 9 -26.76 -20.67 -14.20
CA LEU A 9 -27.26 -19.48 -13.52
C LEU A 9 -27.62 -19.76 -12.06
N ALA A 10 -28.25 -20.90 -11.78
CA ALA A 10 -28.57 -21.31 -10.40
C ALA A 10 -27.30 -21.52 -9.57
N LEU A 11 -26.27 -22.17 -10.14
CA LEU A 11 -24.99 -22.37 -9.48
C LEU A 11 -24.28 -21.04 -9.17
N ILE A 12 -24.26 -20.11 -10.15
CA ILE A 12 -23.73 -18.77 -9.96
C ILE A 12 -24.50 -18.02 -8.88
N GLY A 13 -25.83 -18.15 -8.82
CA GLY A 13 -26.64 -17.55 -7.77
C GLY A 13 -26.31 -18.10 -6.38
N VAL A 14 -26.27 -19.43 -6.24
CA VAL A 14 -26.04 -20.13 -4.96
C VAL A 14 -24.63 -19.86 -4.40
N ILE A 15 -23.62 -19.73 -5.26
CA ILE A 15 -22.25 -19.44 -4.82
C ILE A 15 -22.01 -17.93 -4.74
N GLY A 16 -22.46 -17.18 -5.74
CA GLY A 16 -22.18 -15.76 -5.89
C GLY A 16 -22.87 -14.89 -4.85
N ILE A 17 -24.16 -15.11 -4.59
CA ILE A 17 -24.92 -14.27 -3.65
C ILE A 17 -24.35 -14.37 -2.23
N PRO A 18 -24.15 -15.57 -1.64
CA PRO A 18 -23.56 -15.66 -0.31
C PRO A 18 -22.13 -15.10 -0.24
N SER A 19 -21.33 -15.31 -1.29
CA SER A 19 -19.97 -14.78 -1.36
C SER A 19 -19.96 -13.24 -1.33
N LEU A 20 -20.84 -12.59 -2.10
CA LEU A 20 -20.99 -11.14 -2.10
C LEU A 20 -21.54 -10.62 -0.77
N SER A 21 -22.50 -11.32 -0.16
CA SER A 21 -23.03 -10.97 1.16
C SER A 21 -21.96 -11.07 2.25
N LEU A 22 -21.14 -12.13 2.24
CA LEU A 22 -20.02 -12.29 3.17
C LEU A 22 -18.96 -11.22 2.99
N LEU A 23 -18.60 -10.89 1.74
CA LEU A 23 -17.66 -9.81 1.45
C LEU A 23 -18.19 -8.46 1.93
N SER A 24 -19.47 -8.16 1.66
CA SER A 24 -20.12 -6.93 2.10
C SER A 24 -20.18 -6.84 3.63
N TRP A 25 -20.52 -7.94 4.30
CA TRP A 25 -20.51 -8.02 5.76
C TRP A 25 -19.10 -7.82 6.33
N ALA A 26 -18.07 -8.43 5.74
CA ALA A 26 -16.69 -8.27 6.19
C ALA A 26 -16.22 -6.81 6.07
N ILE A 27 -16.51 -6.14 4.95
CA ILE A 27 -16.22 -4.72 4.76
C ILE A 27 -17.00 -3.86 5.76
N TYR A 28 -18.30 -4.11 5.95
CA TYR A 28 -19.11 -3.37 6.91
C TYR A 28 -18.62 -3.55 8.34
N TYR A 29 -18.34 -4.80 8.74
CA TYR A 29 -17.84 -5.15 10.07
C TYR A 29 -16.55 -4.39 10.35
N ASP A 30 -15.60 -4.46 9.44
CA ASP A 30 -14.31 -3.79 9.59
C ASP A 30 -14.45 -2.25 9.61
N LEU A 31 -15.27 -1.67 8.73
CA LEU A 31 -15.55 -0.23 8.73
C LEU A 31 -16.24 0.26 10.01
N SER A 32 -17.11 -0.57 10.60
CA SER A 32 -17.82 -0.25 11.84
C SER A 32 -16.94 -0.35 13.09
N ARG A 33 -15.85 -1.12 13.01
CA ARG A 33 -14.90 -1.36 14.11
C ARG A 33 -13.62 -0.54 13.99
N SER A 34 -13.30 -0.05 12.81
CA SER A 34 -12.15 0.83 12.58
C SER A 34 -12.45 2.25 13.06
N GLU A 35 -11.70 2.66 14.09
CA GLU A 35 -11.66 4.04 14.54
C GLU A 35 -10.62 4.82 13.74
N ILE A 36 -11.02 5.99 13.24
CA ILE A 36 -10.09 6.91 12.60
C ILE A 36 -9.51 7.81 13.69
N PRO A 37 -8.18 7.85 13.86
CA PRO A 37 -7.57 8.74 14.83
C PRO A 37 -7.97 10.21 14.58
N PRO A 38 -8.19 11.01 15.63
CA PRO A 38 -8.40 12.43 15.46
C PRO A 38 -7.15 13.09 14.84
N GLY A 39 -7.34 14.12 14.01
CA GLY A 39 -6.24 14.88 13.40
C GLY A 39 -5.95 14.59 11.92
N PHE A 40 -6.69 13.69 11.28
CA PHE A 40 -6.62 13.50 9.83
C PHE A 40 -7.61 14.41 9.09
N ASP A 41 -7.13 15.23 8.16
CA ASP A 41 -7.96 16.15 7.35
C ASP A 41 -8.97 15.45 6.43
N SER A 42 -8.77 14.15 6.15
CA SER A 42 -9.55 13.41 5.14
C SER A 42 -9.87 11.98 5.60
N PRO A 43 -10.82 11.80 6.53
CA PRO A 43 -11.19 10.48 7.04
C PRO A 43 -11.68 9.52 5.95
N LEU A 44 -12.42 10.02 4.94
CA LEU A 44 -12.92 9.20 3.84
C LEU A 44 -11.80 8.62 2.97
N LYS A 45 -10.71 9.37 2.74
CA LYS A 45 -9.55 8.86 1.99
C LYS A 45 -8.88 7.72 2.75
N LEU A 46 -8.76 7.87 4.08
CA LEU A 46 -8.18 6.83 4.93
C LEU A 46 -9.04 5.56 4.93
N ARG A 47 -10.37 5.70 5.01
CA ARG A 47 -11.30 4.55 4.86
C ARG A 47 -11.17 3.88 3.50
N GLY A 48 -11.08 4.67 2.42
CA GLY A 48 -10.88 4.14 1.08
C GLY A 48 -9.59 3.30 0.97
N LEU A 49 -8.47 3.83 1.49
CA LEU A 49 -7.19 3.12 1.54
C LEU A 49 -7.29 1.82 2.38
N HIS A 50 -7.97 1.88 3.53
CA HIS A 50 -8.18 0.73 4.40
C HIS A 50 -8.99 -0.38 3.70
N CYS A 51 -10.12 -0.02 3.07
CA CYS A 51 -10.92 -0.96 2.29
C CYS A 51 -10.12 -1.60 1.17
N LEU A 52 -9.34 -0.81 0.41
CA LEU A 52 -8.48 -1.33 -0.66
C LEU A 52 -7.46 -2.34 -0.12
N ALA A 53 -6.84 -2.05 1.02
CA ALA A 53 -5.91 -2.96 1.67
C ALA A 53 -6.61 -4.28 2.03
N ILE A 54 -7.74 -4.23 2.74
CA ILE A 54 -8.48 -5.44 3.17
C ILE A 54 -8.93 -6.28 1.98
N MET A 55 -9.43 -5.65 0.92
CA MET A 55 -9.81 -6.36 -0.30
C MET A 55 -8.59 -7.06 -0.93
N ALA A 56 -7.45 -6.38 -1.02
CA ALA A 56 -6.22 -6.98 -1.56
C ALA A 56 -5.72 -8.16 -0.72
N PHE A 57 -5.70 -8.03 0.62
CA PHE A 57 -5.32 -9.11 1.52
C PHE A 57 -6.29 -10.29 1.43
N THR A 58 -7.60 -10.04 1.40
CA THR A 58 -8.63 -11.07 1.30
C THR A 58 -8.53 -11.82 -0.03
N ALA A 59 -8.43 -11.09 -1.15
CA ALA A 59 -8.26 -11.69 -2.47
C ALA A 59 -6.98 -12.53 -2.56
N GLY A 60 -5.86 -12.01 -2.06
CA GLY A 60 -4.60 -12.75 -1.99
C GLY A 60 -4.72 -14.02 -1.14
N LYS A 61 -5.48 -13.99 -0.04
CA LYS A 61 -5.72 -15.17 0.79
C LYS A 61 -6.59 -16.20 0.10
N CYS A 62 -7.61 -15.78 -0.64
CA CYS A 62 -8.43 -16.68 -1.45
C CYS A 62 -7.57 -17.40 -2.51
N LEU A 63 -6.72 -16.67 -3.25
CA LEU A 63 -5.81 -17.27 -4.23
C LEU A 63 -4.82 -18.26 -3.60
N GLU A 64 -4.35 -17.96 -2.40
CA GLU A 64 -3.48 -18.86 -1.63
C GLU A 64 -4.21 -20.14 -1.21
N LEU A 65 -5.45 -20.03 -0.73
CA LEU A 65 -6.27 -21.20 -0.36
C LEU A 65 -6.64 -22.06 -1.57
N LEU A 66 -6.77 -21.45 -2.75
CA LEU A 66 -6.98 -22.16 -4.02
C LEU A 66 -5.70 -22.78 -4.58
N GLY A 67 -4.55 -22.59 -3.94
CA GLY A 67 -3.25 -23.13 -4.37
C GLY A 67 -2.64 -22.43 -5.58
N VAL A 68 -3.15 -21.25 -5.98
CA VAL A 68 -2.69 -20.52 -7.17
C VAL A 68 -1.35 -19.82 -6.90
N CYS A 69 -1.27 -19.04 -5.83
CA CYS A 69 -0.05 -18.31 -5.44
C CYS A 69 -0.11 -17.88 -3.97
N ARG A 70 1.05 -17.60 -3.36
CA ARG A 70 1.13 -17.12 -1.97
C ARG A 70 0.54 -15.72 -1.85
N GLN A 71 -0.16 -15.44 -0.75
CA GLN A 71 -0.80 -14.13 -0.51
C GLN A 71 0.20 -12.98 -0.66
N VAL A 72 1.41 -13.12 -0.08
CA VAL A 72 2.47 -12.10 -0.15
C VAL A 72 2.90 -11.81 -1.59
N ALA A 73 2.91 -12.81 -2.48
CA ALA A 73 3.26 -12.61 -3.88
C ALA A 73 2.21 -11.74 -4.59
N VAL A 74 0.92 -11.95 -4.29
CA VAL A 74 -0.18 -11.13 -4.80
C VAL A 74 -0.03 -9.69 -4.30
N ILE A 75 0.24 -9.48 -3.02
CA ILE A 75 0.40 -8.12 -2.46
C ILE A 75 1.60 -7.41 -3.11
N ARG A 76 2.75 -8.07 -3.23
CA ARG A 76 3.93 -7.50 -3.91
C ARG A 76 3.65 -7.16 -5.38
N PHE A 77 2.91 -8.02 -6.08
CA PHE A 77 2.49 -7.76 -7.45
C PHE A 77 1.59 -6.53 -7.53
N LEU A 78 0.60 -6.41 -6.64
CA LEU A 78 -0.27 -5.22 -6.59
C LEU A 78 0.53 -3.94 -6.28
N GLN A 79 1.49 -4.01 -5.35
CA GLN A 79 2.38 -2.89 -5.04
C GLN A 79 3.27 -2.49 -6.22
N SER A 80 3.62 -3.41 -7.13
CA SER A 80 4.45 -3.10 -8.30
C SER A 80 3.79 -2.15 -9.31
N PHE A 81 2.46 -2.04 -9.27
CA PHE A 81 1.74 -1.03 -10.06
C PHE A 81 1.81 0.37 -9.46
N TRP A 82 2.19 0.49 -8.19
CA TRP A 82 2.37 1.77 -7.52
C TRP A 82 3.72 2.36 -7.92
N ASN A 83 3.69 3.43 -8.73
CA ASN A 83 4.90 4.11 -9.20
C ASN A 83 4.88 5.61 -8.86
N PRO A 84 4.96 5.96 -7.57
CA PRO A 84 5.04 7.34 -7.12
C PRO A 84 6.34 8.00 -7.60
N ARG A 85 6.31 9.32 -7.76
CA ARG A 85 7.48 10.11 -8.17
C ARG A 85 7.88 11.05 -7.04
N ALA A 86 9.19 11.21 -6.85
CA ALA A 86 9.72 12.26 -6.00
C ALA A 86 9.24 13.64 -6.45
N ASP A 87 9.13 14.55 -5.48
CA ASP A 87 8.88 15.95 -5.76
C ASP A 87 10.03 16.53 -6.62
N PRO A 88 9.73 17.24 -7.72
CA PRO A 88 10.76 17.78 -8.61
C PRO A 88 11.75 18.74 -7.93
N SER A 89 11.37 19.38 -6.83
CA SER A 89 12.25 20.26 -6.02
C SER A 89 13.32 19.49 -5.24
N LEU A 90 13.18 18.18 -5.10
CA LEU A 90 14.14 17.32 -4.42
C LEU A 90 15.08 16.66 -5.43
N SER A 91 16.29 16.40 -4.96
CA SER A 91 17.17 15.38 -5.50
C SER A 91 16.91 14.08 -4.76
N SER A 92 16.85 12.98 -5.50
CA SER A 92 16.69 11.63 -4.99
C SER A 92 17.82 10.78 -5.57
N LYS A 93 18.62 10.15 -4.71
CA LYS A 93 19.81 9.39 -5.12
C LYS A 93 19.84 8.04 -4.43
N ASP A 94 20.00 6.99 -5.23
CA ASP A 94 20.24 5.64 -4.74
C ASP A 94 21.72 5.48 -4.36
N LEU A 95 21.96 4.98 -3.15
CA LEU A 95 23.27 4.77 -2.56
C LEU A 95 23.29 3.44 -1.79
N HIS A 96 24.46 3.05 -1.31
CA HIS A 96 24.63 1.93 -0.38
C HIS A 96 25.37 2.41 0.85
N PHE A 97 24.79 2.22 2.03
CA PHE A 97 25.43 2.49 3.32
C PHE A 97 25.74 1.15 3.98
N ASP A 98 27.02 0.84 4.13
CA ASP A 98 27.48 -0.44 4.67
C ASP A 98 26.85 -1.67 3.97
N GLY A 99 26.75 -1.61 2.64
CA GLY A 99 26.11 -2.65 1.82
C GLY A 99 24.58 -2.65 1.84
N VAL A 100 23.93 -1.83 2.65
CA VAL A 100 22.47 -1.68 2.68
C VAL A 100 22.00 -0.68 1.63
N PRO A 101 21.09 -1.04 0.70
CA PRO A 101 20.56 -0.10 -0.28
C PRO A 101 19.73 0.98 0.42
N VAL A 102 19.99 2.23 0.05
CA VAL A 102 19.25 3.40 0.57
C VAL A 102 18.96 4.38 -0.55
N ARG A 103 17.91 5.19 -0.36
CA ARG A 103 17.63 6.37 -1.20
C ARG A 103 17.65 7.63 -0.36
N VAL A 104 18.48 8.58 -0.75
CA VAL A 104 18.64 9.86 -0.06
C VAL A 104 17.87 10.95 -0.79
N TYR A 105 16.96 11.59 -0.06
CA TYR A 105 16.14 12.71 -0.51
C TYR A 105 16.68 14.00 0.10
N GLN A 106 16.96 14.99 -0.74
CA GLN A 106 17.47 16.28 -0.29
C GLN A 106 16.97 17.40 -1.20
N SER A 107 16.58 18.53 -0.60
CA SER A 107 16.21 19.74 -1.33
C SER A 107 17.34 20.23 -2.24
N LYS A 108 17.01 20.59 -3.48
CA LYS A 108 17.96 21.21 -4.43
C LYS A 108 18.30 22.65 -4.06
N THR A 109 17.49 23.27 -3.21
CA THR A 109 17.72 24.65 -2.76
C THR A 109 18.91 24.71 -1.81
N PRO A 110 19.85 25.66 -2.01
CA PRO A 110 20.92 25.91 -1.06
C PRO A 110 20.38 26.14 0.36
N SER A 111 21.09 25.68 1.37
CA SER A 111 20.80 25.97 2.77
C SER A 111 21.89 26.87 3.34
N ALA A 112 21.51 27.81 4.20
CA ALA A 112 22.46 28.66 4.94
C ALA A 112 23.21 27.88 6.04
N GLY A 113 22.83 26.63 6.32
CA GLY A 113 23.47 25.77 7.31
C GLY A 113 23.11 24.29 7.14
N PRO A 114 23.58 23.42 8.06
CA PRO A 114 23.27 22.00 8.04
C PRO A 114 21.77 21.74 8.12
N ARG A 115 21.31 20.75 7.34
CA ARG A 115 19.92 20.27 7.37
C ARG A 115 19.79 19.16 8.42
N LYS A 116 18.61 19.03 9.02
CA LYS A 116 18.31 17.86 9.88
C LYS A 116 18.34 16.59 9.02
N GLY A 117 18.76 15.49 9.63
CA GLY A 117 18.76 14.17 9.01
C GLY A 117 17.67 13.28 9.61
N PHE A 118 16.95 12.55 8.75
CA PHE A 118 16.01 11.50 9.12
C PHE A 118 16.44 10.18 8.49
N VAL A 119 16.35 9.09 9.26
CA VAL A 119 16.44 7.73 8.74
C VAL A 119 15.04 7.14 8.77
N PHE A 120 14.54 6.73 7.61
CA PHE A 120 13.21 6.18 7.43
C PHE A 120 13.30 4.68 7.15
N PHE A 121 12.70 3.89 8.03
CA PHE A 121 12.51 2.46 7.82
C PHE A 121 11.08 2.23 7.35
N HIS A 122 10.93 1.63 6.18
CA HIS A 122 9.60 1.41 5.63
C HIS A 122 8.84 0.31 6.39
N GLY A 123 7.51 0.37 6.33
CA GLY A 123 6.63 -0.61 6.98
C GLY A 123 6.60 -1.97 6.26
N GLY A 124 5.56 -2.76 6.51
CA GLY A 124 5.37 -4.04 5.81
C GLY A 124 6.06 -5.25 6.45
N ALA A 125 6.50 -5.11 7.69
CA ALA A 125 6.97 -6.21 8.55
C ALA A 125 8.06 -7.10 7.92
N GLY A 126 8.93 -6.52 7.07
CA GLY A 126 9.97 -7.25 6.35
C GLY A 126 9.46 -8.16 5.22
N THR A 127 8.18 -8.07 4.87
CA THR A 127 7.55 -8.93 3.86
C THR A 127 7.07 -8.17 2.63
N VAL A 128 6.64 -6.93 2.79
CA VAL A 128 6.06 -6.08 1.73
C VAL A 128 6.58 -4.64 1.83
N GLY A 129 6.36 -3.84 0.78
CA GLY A 129 6.95 -2.50 0.68
C GLY A 129 8.35 -2.51 0.07
N SER A 130 8.82 -1.31 -0.30
CA SER A 130 10.15 -1.06 -0.87
C SER A 130 10.45 0.44 -0.81
N ILE A 131 11.70 0.82 -1.08
CA ILE A 131 12.08 2.24 -1.29
C ILE A 131 11.14 2.92 -2.29
N ALA A 132 10.86 2.26 -3.42
CA ALA A 132 10.00 2.79 -4.48
C ALA A 132 8.54 2.95 -4.03
N PHE A 133 8.03 2.02 -3.22
CA PHE A 133 6.65 2.10 -2.72
C PHE A 133 6.43 3.31 -1.80
N TYR A 134 7.46 3.73 -1.07
CA TYR A 134 7.43 4.85 -0.11
C TYR A 134 8.02 6.17 -0.66
N GLU A 135 8.18 6.31 -1.98
CA GLU A 135 8.76 7.50 -2.62
C GLU A 135 8.02 8.79 -2.23
N ASP A 136 6.69 8.78 -2.29
CA ASP A 136 5.85 9.94 -2.01
C ASP A 136 5.94 10.37 -0.55
N VAL A 137 5.93 9.39 0.37
CA VAL A 137 6.06 9.62 1.81
C VAL A 137 7.42 10.23 2.13
N CYS A 138 8.52 9.61 1.67
CA CYS A 138 9.87 10.08 1.96
C CYS A 138 10.13 11.46 1.33
N SER A 139 9.67 11.65 0.09
CA SER A 139 9.72 12.93 -0.61
C SER A 139 8.94 14.01 0.15
N LYS A 140 7.72 13.72 0.60
CA LYS A 140 6.90 14.68 1.33
C LYS A 140 7.56 15.08 2.66
N ILE A 141 8.08 14.11 3.41
CA ILE A 141 8.80 14.38 4.66
C ILE A 141 10.01 15.28 4.39
N ALA A 142 10.85 14.94 3.41
CA ALA A 142 12.05 15.72 3.08
C ALA A 142 11.70 17.17 2.70
N LYS A 143 10.64 17.36 1.90
CA LYS A 143 10.19 18.68 1.46
C LYS A 143 9.58 19.50 2.60
N GLU A 144 8.61 18.96 3.31
CA GLU A 144 7.84 19.71 4.31
C GLU A 144 8.67 20.04 5.56
N THR A 145 9.69 19.23 5.85
CA THR A 145 10.58 19.43 7.01
C THR A 145 11.93 20.05 6.64
N ASP A 146 12.14 20.40 5.37
CA ASP A 146 13.40 20.95 4.84
C ASP A 146 14.65 20.11 5.21
N SER A 147 14.49 18.79 5.25
CA SER A 147 15.45 17.84 5.82
C SER A 147 16.02 16.88 4.79
N VAL A 148 17.13 16.24 5.14
CA VAL A 148 17.67 15.11 4.39
C VAL A 148 17.03 13.83 4.92
N VAL A 149 16.35 13.07 4.06
CA VAL A 149 15.72 11.79 4.43
C VAL A 149 16.50 10.66 3.78
N VAL A 150 16.92 9.67 4.57
CA VAL A 150 17.52 8.43 4.11
C VAL A 150 16.48 7.33 4.24
N SER A 151 15.91 6.88 3.13
CA SER A 151 14.99 5.74 3.10
C SER A 151 15.79 4.45 2.98
N VAL A 152 15.62 3.56 3.96
CA VAL A 152 16.28 2.26 4.01
C VAL A 152 15.42 1.24 3.25
N GLY A 153 16.07 0.47 2.37
CA GLY A 153 15.41 -0.53 1.53
C GLY A 153 15.31 -1.93 2.09
#